data_AF-A0A815NYB2-F1
#
_entry.id   AF-A0A815NYB2-F1
#
_cell.length_a   1.000
_cell.length_b   1.000
_cell.length_c   1.000
_cell.angle_alpha   90.00
_cell.angle_beta   90.00
_cell.angle_gamma   90.00
#
_symmetry.space_group_name_H-M   'P 1'
#
loop_
_entity.id
_entity.type
_entity.pdbx_description
1 polymer ?
#
loop_
_entity_poly.entity_id
_entity_poly.type
_entity_poly.pdbx_seq_one_letter_code
_entity_poly.pdbx_strand_id
1 'polypeptide(L)'
;MCTYISVVLQISLIARLQRSRARCGSQHPPLHSQVVYQDNVKNISPMSSKSASRCSTSRCLCIQLLVLLALLVLAAVIIPIVVLILENQSSTSPCAVTYFQSFTAFTTQTAQCTAWQQFAASLTCTSYSKMRIYGSNDPIGITVTDPNTVTALAVALRYNTTIVINNNGITWRVWPCSSGYEITSSGCSCCCTTGYYTIRPCPWINGYWGGIASASCNAASQTMSLSFA
;
A
#
# COMPACT_ATOMS: atom_id res chain seq x y z
N MET A 1 1.89 -4.11 3.80
CA MET A 1 1.45 -3.30 4.95
C MET A 1 0.43 -2.20 4.61
N CYS A 2 0.39 -1.62 3.40
CA CYS A 2 -0.55 -0.54 3.06
C CYS A 2 -2.04 -0.94 2.96
N THR A 3 -2.37 -2.21 2.71
CA THR A 3 -3.77 -2.69 2.58
C THR A 3 -4.44 -3.00 3.93
N TYR A 4 -3.67 -3.22 5.00
CA TYR A 4 -4.21 -3.57 6.32
C TYR A 4 -4.97 -2.40 6.96
N ILE A 5 -4.50 -1.16 6.76
CA ILE A 5 -5.13 0.06 7.30
C ILE A 5 -6.51 0.31 6.66
N SER A 6 -6.68 -0.02 5.38
CA SER A 6 -7.95 0.20 4.67
C SER A 6 -9.08 -0.71 5.16
N VAL A 7 -8.76 -1.93 5.60
CA VAL A 7 -9.76 -2.90 6.07
C VAL A 7 -10.24 -2.56 7.49
N VAL A 8 -9.34 -2.11 8.37
CA VAL A 8 -9.69 -1.69 9.74
C VAL A 8 -10.59 -0.44 9.74
N LEU A 9 -10.38 0.47 8.79
CA LEU A 9 -11.24 1.65 8.59
C LEU A 9 -12.65 1.29 8.09
N GLN A 10 -12.77 0.31 7.19
CA GLN A 10 -14.06 -0.18 6.69
C GLN A 10 -14.89 -0.86 7.79
N ILE A 11 -14.27 -1.70 8.63
CA ILE A 11 -14.94 -2.38 9.74
C ILE A 11 -15.44 -1.38 10.80
N SER A 12 -14.64 -0.34 11.09
CA SER A 12 -15.02 0.72 12.03
C SER A 12 -16.20 1.57 11.54
N LEU A 13 -16.33 1.76 10.22
CA LEU A 13 -17.43 2.51 9.61
C LEU A 13 -18.75 1.72 9.68
N ILE A 14 -18.70 0.40 9.45
CA ILE A 14 -19.86 -0.49 9.53
C ILE A 14 -20.36 -0.60 10.98
N ALA A 15 -19.46 -0.65 11.97
CA ALA A 15 -19.84 -0.64 13.38
C ALA A 15 -20.53 0.67 13.82
N ARG A 16 -20.18 1.82 13.20
CA ARG A 16 -20.84 3.10 13.46
C ARG A 16 -22.25 3.19 12.83
N LEU A 17 -22.45 2.58 11.66
CA LEU A 17 -23.75 2.52 11.00
C LEU A 17 -24.76 1.60 11.70
N GLN A 18 -24.28 0.56 12.41
CA GLN A 18 -25.13 -0.29 13.24
C GLN A 18 -25.62 0.42 14.51
N ARG A 19 -24.85 1.37 15.07
CA ARG A 19 -25.28 2.17 16.24
C ARG A 19 -26.32 3.25 15.92
N SER A 20 -26.39 3.75 14.68
CA SER A 20 -27.35 4.79 14.30
C SER A 20 -28.77 4.28 14.07
N ARG A 21 -28.98 2.97 13.88
CA ARG A 21 -30.32 2.38 13.69
C ARG A 21 -31.07 2.02 14.98
N ALA A 22 -30.47 2.22 16.16
CA ALA A 22 -31.12 1.93 17.45
C ALA A 22 -31.94 3.10 18.05
N ARG A 23 -32.11 4.23 17.34
CA ARG A 23 -32.99 5.33 17.76
C ARG A 23 -34.10 5.56 16.74
N CYS A 24 -35.16 4.79 16.83
CA CYS A 24 -36.48 5.17 16.34
C CYS A 24 -37.45 5.03 17.50
N GLY A 25 -37.79 6.15 18.12
CA GLY A 25 -38.66 6.21 19.28
C GLY A 25 -38.30 7.34 20.24
N SER A 26 -38.21 8.59 19.77
CA SER A 26 -38.39 9.73 20.67
C SER A 26 -39.51 10.61 20.14
N GLN A 27 -40.48 10.79 21.02
CA GLN A 27 -41.67 11.59 20.84
C GLN A 27 -41.34 13.00 20.35
N HIS A 28 -42.14 13.47 19.40
CA HIS A 28 -42.20 14.86 18.98
C HIS A 28 -42.75 15.71 20.16
N PRO A 29 -42.06 16.75 20.64
CA PRO A 29 -42.69 17.75 21.50
C PRO A 29 -43.60 18.66 20.65
N PRO A 30 -44.74 19.13 21.21
CA PRO A 30 -45.65 20.01 20.50
C PRO A 30 -45.07 21.43 20.40
N LEU A 31 -45.22 22.04 19.21
CA LEU A 31 -45.00 23.46 18.97
C LEU A 31 -46.00 24.30 19.77
N HIS A 32 -45.49 25.10 20.71
CA HIS A 32 -46.26 26.08 21.44
C HIS A 32 -46.27 27.41 20.66
N SER A 33 -47.31 27.58 19.83
CA SER A 33 -47.68 28.85 19.19
C SER A 33 -48.59 29.63 20.14
N GLN A 34 -48.15 30.81 20.58
CA GLN A 34 -48.97 31.78 21.30
C GLN A 34 -49.86 32.52 20.30
N VAL A 35 -51.17 32.23 20.29
CA VAL A 35 -52.20 33.08 19.67
C VAL A 35 -53.26 33.34 20.72
N VAL A 36 -53.47 34.63 20.99
CA VAL A 36 -54.44 35.19 21.93
C VAL A 36 -55.87 34.96 21.42
N TYR A 37 -56.72 34.58 22.37
CA TYR A 37 -58.14 34.28 22.27
C TYR A 37 -58.98 35.56 22.17
N GLN A 38 -59.95 35.60 21.24
CA GLN A 38 -61.13 36.46 21.29
C GLN A 38 -62.36 35.64 20.87
N ASP A 39 -63.45 35.89 21.57
CA ASP A 39 -64.63 35.03 21.75
C ASP A 39 -65.52 34.89 20.52
N ASN A 40 -66.15 33.71 20.36
CA ASN A 40 -67.62 33.55 20.41
C ASN A 40 -68.11 32.18 19.88
N VAL A 41 -68.89 31.51 20.73
CA VAL A 41 -70.13 30.75 20.42
C VAL A 41 -70.10 29.76 19.24
N LYS A 42 -70.22 28.44 19.51
CA LYS A 42 -71.46 27.64 19.38
C LYS A 42 -71.20 26.13 19.52
N ASN A 43 -72.09 25.46 20.24
CA ASN A 43 -72.35 24.02 20.26
C ASN A 43 -72.19 23.34 18.88
N ILE A 44 -71.71 22.08 18.87
CA ILE A 44 -72.26 20.90 18.17
C ILE A 44 -71.28 19.71 18.32
N SER A 45 -71.70 18.62 18.97
CA SER A 45 -71.11 17.26 18.89
C SER A 45 -71.32 16.69 17.46
N PRO A 46 -70.67 15.62 16.93
CA PRO A 46 -70.17 14.43 17.65
C PRO A 46 -68.97 13.69 16.96
N MET A 47 -68.75 12.44 17.41
CA MET A 47 -68.29 11.27 16.64
C MET A 47 -66.80 10.88 16.57
N SER A 48 -66.58 9.72 17.19
CA SER A 48 -65.96 8.51 16.63
C SER A 48 -64.45 8.34 16.84
N SER A 49 -64.18 7.43 17.78
CA SER A 49 -62.90 6.83 18.13
C SER A 49 -62.18 6.22 16.91
N LYS A 50 -60.97 6.70 16.61
CA LYS A 50 -60.00 5.93 15.83
C LYS A 50 -59.19 5.04 16.78
N SER A 51 -59.46 3.74 16.69
CA SER A 51 -58.68 2.67 17.35
C SER A 51 -57.19 2.83 17.07
N ALA A 52 -56.41 3.08 18.12
CA ALA A 52 -54.97 2.94 18.09
C ALA A 52 -54.62 1.45 17.92
N SER A 53 -54.21 1.06 16.71
CA SER A 53 -53.69 -0.27 16.44
C SER A 53 -52.41 -0.49 17.23
N ARG A 54 -52.50 -1.25 18.33
CA ARG A 54 -51.33 -1.70 19.09
C ARG A 54 -50.53 -2.62 18.19
N CYS A 55 -49.44 -2.10 17.64
CA CYS A 55 -48.48 -2.86 16.85
C CYS A 55 -47.81 -3.88 17.79
N SER A 56 -48.03 -5.16 17.50
CA SER A 56 -47.60 -6.31 18.28
C SER A 56 -46.07 -6.36 18.37
N THR A 57 -45.51 -5.84 19.47
CA THR A 57 -44.07 -5.82 19.80
C THR A 57 -43.41 -7.21 19.75
N SER A 58 -44.18 -8.28 19.95
CA SER A 58 -43.71 -9.67 19.86
C SER A 58 -43.19 -10.06 18.46
N ARG A 59 -43.81 -9.56 17.38
CA ARG A 59 -43.38 -9.88 16.01
C ARG A 59 -42.09 -9.15 15.63
N CYS A 60 -41.81 -8.01 16.26
CA CYS A 60 -40.62 -7.21 15.99
C CYS A 60 -39.36 -7.82 16.61
N LEU A 61 -39.46 -8.43 17.80
CA LEU A 61 -38.34 -9.14 18.44
C LEU A 61 -37.93 -10.41 17.67
N CYS A 62 -38.88 -11.14 17.10
CA CYS A 62 -38.59 -12.36 16.34
C CYS A 62 -37.78 -12.07 15.07
N ILE A 63 -38.16 -11.02 14.33
CA ILE A 63 -37.43 -10.59 13.13
C ILE A 63 -36.02 -10.09 13.48
N GLN A 64 -35.87 -9.33 14.58
CA GLN A 64 -34.55 -8.85 15.02
C GLN A 64 -33.62 -10.00 15.41
N LEU A 65 -34.13 -11.03 16.09
CA LEU A 65 -33.33 -12.20 16.48
C LEU A 65 -32.88 -13.02 15.26
N LEU A 66 -33.76 -13.20 14.27
CA LEU A 66 -33.43 -13.90 13.02
C LEU A 66 -32.39 -13.15 12.19
N VAL A 67 -32.46 -11.83 12.12
CA VAL A 67 -31.46 -11.00 11.42
C VAL A 67 -30.10 -11.08 12.12
N LEU A 68 -30.07 -11.07 13.45
CA LEU A 68 -28.83 -11.18 14.22
C LEU A 68 -28.18 -12.57 14.04
N LEU A 69 -28.97 -13.65 14.10
CA LEU A 69 -28.50 -15.00 13.85
C LEU A 69 -27.95 -15.16 12.42
N ALA A 70 -28.65 -14.62 11.42
CA ALA A 70 -28.18 -14.65 10.04
C ALA A 70 -26.83 -13.91 9.87
N LEU A 71 -26.65 -12.75 10.51
CA LEU A 71 -25.39 -12.01 10.49
C LEU A 71 -24.25 -12.75 11.20
N LEU A 72 -24.53 -13.42 12.31
CA LEU A 72 -23.53 -14.23 13.03
C LEU A 72 -23.08 -15.44 12.21
N VAL A 73 -24.02 -16.14 11.55
CA VAL A 73 -23.71 -17.25 10.64
C VAL A 73 -22.91 -16.76 9.44
N LEU A 74 -23.31 -15.62 8.84
CA LEU A 74 -22.58 -15.03 7.72
C LEU A 74 -21.15 -14.65 8.12
N ALA A 75 -20.96 -14.04 9.29
CA ALA A 75 -19.64 -13.69 9.80
C ALA A 75 -18.79 -14.94 10.08
N ALA A 76 -19.37 -15.97 10.72
CA ALA A 76 -18.66 -17.21 11.04
C ALA A 76 -18.20 -17.99 9.79
N VAL A 77 -18.89 -17.84 8.65
CA VAL A 77 -18.54 -18.51 7.38
C VAL A 77 -17.63 -17.64 6.51
N ILE A 78 -17.92 -16.34 6.38
CA ILE A 78 -17.16 -15.46 5.47
C ILE A 78 -15.77 -15.13 6.03
N ILE A 79 -15.63 -14.90 7.34
CA ILE A 79 -14.34 -14.56 7.96
C ILE A 79 -13.26 -15.62 7.68
N PRO A 80 -13.47 -16.92 7.96
CA PRO A 80 -12.44 -17.92 7.69
C PRO A 80 -12.15 -18.09 6.20
N ILE A 81 -13.15 -17.92 5.31
CA ILE A 81 -12.95 -17.95 3.86
C ILE A 81 -12.06 -16.77 3.41
N VAL A 82 -12.31 -15.57 3.92
CA VAL A 82 -11.49 -14.39 3.61
C VAL A 82 -10.07 -14.55 4.14
N VAL A 83 -9.89 -15.09 5.35
CA VAL A 83 -8.55 -15.38 5.91
C VAL A 83 -7.79 -16.39 5.03
N LEU A 84 -8.45 -17.47 4.62
CA LEU A 84 -7.86 -18.49 3.75
C LEU A 84 -7.46 -17.93 2.37
N ILE A 85 -8.28 -17.04 1.81
CA ILE A 85 -7.97 -16.38 0.52
C ILE A 85 -6.79 -15.40 0.66
N LEU A 86 -6.67 -14.72 1.80
CA LEU A 86 -5.58 -13.77 2.06
C LEU A 86 -4.24 -14.46 2.31
N GLU A 87 -4.23 -15.64 2.91
CA GLU A 87 -3.01 -16.42 3.16
C GLU A 87 -2.43 -17.09 1.90
N ASN A 88 -3.25 -17.32 0.87
CA ASN A 88 -2.83 -18.00 -0.36
C ASN A 88 -2.20 -17.06 -1.42
N GLN A 89 -1.99 -15.77 -1.13
CA GLN A 89 -1.48 -14.77 -2.09
C GLN A 89 -0.01 -14.38 -1.89
N SER A 90 0.67 -14.98 -0.91
CA SER A 90 2.06 -14.67 -0.58
C SER A 90 3.04 -15.76 -1.02
N SER A 91 2.85 -16.31 -2.22
CA SER A 91 3.90 -17.07 -2.90
C SER A 91 4.95 -16.10 -3.47
N THR A 92 5.61 -15.33 -2.61
CA THR A 92 6.85 -14.67 -3.01
C THR A 92 7.85 -15.78 -3.29
N SER A 93 8.38 -15.83 -4.51
CA SER A 93 9.53 -16.68 -4.85
C SER A 93 10.53 -16.58 -3.70
N PRO A 94 11.11 -17.68 -3.19
CA PRO A 94 12.12 -17.62 -2.13
C PRO A 94 13.32 -16.74 -2.51
N CYS A 95 13.47 -16.46 -3.81
CA CYS A 95 14.48 -15.58 -4.39
C CYS A 95 14.03 -14.13 -4.56
N ALA A 96 12.79 -13.78 -4.20
CA ALA A 96 12.31 -12.42 -4.32
C ALA A 96 12.93 -11.53 -3.23
N VAL A 97 13.88 -10.70 -3.63
CA VAL A 97 14.59 -9.75 -2.75
C VAL A 97 14.48 -8.35 -3.35
N THR A 98 14.17 -7.35 -2.52
CA THR A 98 14.03 -5.96 -2.96
C THR A 98 14.81 -4.99 -2.08
N TYR A 99 15.66 -4.19 -2.70
CA TYR A 99 16.17 -2.95 -2.14
C TYR A 99 15.18 -1.82 -2.43
N PHE A 100 14.85 -1.03 -1.42
CA PHE A 100 14.03 0.17 -1.54
C PHE A 100 14.49 1.20 -0.51
N GLN A 101 14.91 2.37 -0.97
CA GLN A 101 15.38 3.44 -0.09
C GLN A 101 14.98 4.82 -0.62
N SER A 102 14.88 5.78 0.30
CA SER A 102 14.73 7.20 -0.02
C SER A 102 16.08 7.88 0.00
N PHE A 103 16.35 8.69 -1.03
CA PHE A 103 17.57 9.49 -1.16
C PHE A 103 17.20 10.96 -1.15
N THR A 104 17.88 11.73 -0.31
CA THR A 104 17.69 13.18 -0.20
C THR A 104 18.87 13.89 -0.85
N ALA A 105 18.60 14.91 -1.65
CA ALA A 105 19.65 15.73 -2.25
C ALA A 105 20.56 16.33 -1.18
N PHE A 106 21.86 16.41 -1.47
CA PHE A 106 22.89 17.03 -0.63
C PHE A 106 23.08 16.42 0.77
N THR A 107 22.55 15.21 1.04
CA THR A 107 22.84 14.48 2.28
C THR A 107 23.90 13.41 2.07
N THR A 108 24.40 12.83 3.17
CA THR A 108 25.25 11.62 3.15
C THR A 108 24.37 10.37 3.27
N GLN A 109 24.62 9.35 2.45
CA GLN A 109 23.77 8.16 2.30
C GLN A 109 24.18 6.98 3.22
N THR A 110 24.56 7.22 4.48
CA THR A 110 25.11 6.17 5.35
C THR A 110 24.13 5.00 5.55
N ALA A 111 22.86 5.31 5.85
CA ALA A 111 21.84 4.27 6.06
C ALA A 111 21.54 3.49 4.78
N GLN A 112 21.50 4.19 3.64
CA GLN A 112 21.23 3.60 2.32
C GLN A 112 22.39 2.70 1.88
N CYS A 113 23.64 3.07 2.20
CA CYS A 113 24.81 2.23 1.97
C CYS A 113 24.78 0.95 2.81
N THR A 114 24.50 1.05 4.12
CA THR A 114 24.36 -0.14 4.98
C THR A 114 23.26 -1.08 4.48
N ALA A 115 22.09 -0.53 4.12
CA ALA A 115 20.99 -1.30 3.56
C ALA A 115 21.36 -1.94 2.21
N TRP A 116 22.19 -1.27 1.41
CA TRP A 116 22.65 -1.79 0.12
C TRP A 116 23.57 -2.99 0.29
N GLN A 117 24.52 -2.92 1.23
CA GLN A 117 25.42 -4.04 1.53
C GLN A 117 24.65 -5.26 2.07
N GLN A 118 23.66 -5.03 2.94
CA GLN A 118 22.76 -6.09 3.43
C GLN A 118 21.94 -6.70 2.28
N PHE A 119 21.40 -5.87 1.40
CA PHE A 119 20.67 -6.32 0.22
C PHE A 119 21.56 -7.18 -0.68
N ALA A 120 22.75 -6.71 -1.06
CA ALA A 120 23.68 -7.47 -1.88
C ALA A 120 24.04 -8.83 -1.25
N ALA A 121 24.30 -8.86 0.07
CA ALA A 121 24.58 -10.09 0.80
C ALA A 121 23.40 -11.08 0.83
N SER A 122 22.17 -10.59 0.74
CA SER A 122 20.94 -11.42 0.74
C SER A 122 20.63 -12.07 -0.61
N LEU A 123 21.34 -11.73 -1.68
CA LEU A 123 21.17 -12.32 -3.01
C LEU A 123 21.75 -13.74 -3.05
N THR A 124 21.11 -14.73 -2.41
CA THR A 124 21.65 -16.09 -2.18
C THR A 124 21.22 -17.13 -3.20
N CYS A 125 20.28 -16.83 -4.09
CA CYS A 125 19.74 -17.83 -4.99
C CYS A 125 20.72 -18.22 -6.10
N THR A 126 20.62 -19.47 -6.54
CA THR A 126 21.41 -20.02 -7.64
C THR A 126 21.00 -19.44 -8.99
N SER A 127 19.75 -19.00 -9.12
CA SER A 127 19.23 -18.37 -10.33
C SER A 127 18.17 -17.33 -9.99
N TYR A 128 18.09 -16.33 -10.86
CA TYR A 128 17.08 -15.27 -10.85
C TYR A 128 16.54 -15.12 -12.27
N SER A 129 15.23 -14.92 -12.38
CA SER A 129 14.50 -14.82 -13.64
C SER A 129 14.19 -13.38 -14.03
N LYS A 130 14.14 -12.48 -13.04
CA LYS A 130 13.73 -11.09 -13.24
C LYS A 130 14.54 -10.14 -12.39
N MET A 131 15.04 -9.07 -13.02
CA MET A 131 15.53 -7.87 -12.35
C MET A 131 14.60 -6.70 -12.71
N ARG A 132 14.35 -5.80 -11.76
CA ARG A 132 13.69 -4.51 -12.06
C ARG A 132 14.34 -3.38 -11.28
N ILE A 133 14.59 -2.27 -11.96
CA ILE A 133 15.05 -1.01 -11.35
C ILE A 133 14.02 0.08 -11.64
N TYR A 134 13.57 0.79 -10.61
CA TYR A 134 12.56 1.84 -10.72
C TYR A 134 12.65 2.82 -9.54
N GLY A 135 11.90 3.92 -9.59
CA GLY A 135 11.93 4.94 -8.54
C GLY A 135 10.81 5.96 -8.65
N SER A 136 10.83 6.99 -7.81
CA SER A 136 9.82 8.06 -7.89
C SER A 136 9.94 8.90 -9.17
N ASN A 137 11.14 8.99 -9.75
CA ASN A 137 11.38 9.75 -10.99
C ASN A 137 10.96 8.97 -12.25
N ASP A 138 10.95 7.64 -12.17
CA ASP A 138 10.40 6.77 -13.19
C ASP A 138 9.76 5.54 -12.52
N PRO A 139 8.44 5.59 -12.26
CA PRO A 139 7.71 4.50 -11.62
C PRO A 139 7.54 3.26 -12.50
N ILE A 140 7.67 3.40 -13.83
CA ILE A 140 7.64 2.27 -14.76
C ILE A 140 8.95 1.51 -14.61
N GLY A 141 10.06 2.23 -14.74
CA GLY A 141 11.40 1.70 -14.61
C GLY A 141 11.78 0.77 -15.75
N ILE A 142 12.83 0.00 -15.52
CA ILE A 142 13.38 -0.96 -16.46
C ILE A 142 13.35 -2.38 -15.88
N THR A 143 12.98 -3.35 -16.71
CA THR A 143 12.94 -4.77 -16.34
C THR A 143 13.86 -5.58 -17.26
N VAL A 144 14.63 -6.49 -16.68
CA VAL A 144 15.42 -7.50 -17.40
C VAL A 144 14.85 -8.87 -17.06
N THR A 145 14.59 -9.68 -18.08
CA THR A 145 14.00 -11.02 -17.94
C THR A 145 14.86 -12.13 -18.53
N ASP A 146 16.06 -11.82 -19.02
CA ASP A 146 17.04 -12.83 -19.44
C ASP A 146 17.69 -13.46 -18.18
N PRO A 147 17.43 -14.74 -17.86
CA PRO A 147 17.85 -15.32 -16.58
C PRO A 147 19.37 -15.34 -16.39
N ASN A 148 20.13 -15.49 -17.48
CA ASN A 148 21.59 -15.46 -17.45
C ASN A 148 22.11 -14.08 -17.04
N THR A 149 21.60 -13.02 -17.68
CA THR A 149 21.94 -11.63 -17.36
C THR A 149 21.54 -11.29 -15.92
N VAL A 150 20.30 -11.59 -15.52
CA VAL A 150 19.78 -11.29 -14.18
C VAL A 150 20.62 -11.99 -13.11
N THR A 151 20.88 -13.29 -13.28
CA THR A 151 21.68 -14.08 -12.33
C THR A 151 23.11 -13.56 -12.26
N ALA A 152 23.73 -13.24 -13.40
CA ALA A 152 25.10 -12.72 -13.43
C ALA A 152 25.22 -11.36 -12.70
N LEU A 153 24.23 -10.47 -12.87
CA LEU A 153 24.19 -9.19 -12.14
C LEU A 153 23.99 -9.38 -10.62
N ALA A 154 23.11 -10.30 -10.22
CA ALA A 154 22.90 -10.62 -8.80
C ALA A 154 24.16 -11.19 -8.14
N VAL A 155 24.81 -12.16 -8.80
CA VAL A 155 26.08 -12.77 -8.36
C VAL A 155 27.17 -11.71 -8.28
N ALA A 156 27.27 -10.81 -9.27
CA ALA A 156 28.25 -9.75 -9.27
C ALA A 156 28.08 -8.77 -8.10
N LEU A 157 26.83 -8.39 -7.79
CA LEU A 157 26.53 -7.57 -6.62
C LEU A 157 26.85 -8.30 -5.32
N ARG A 158 26.44 -9.57 -5.18
CA ARG A 158 26.67 -10.37 -3.97
C ARG A 158 28.16 -10.52 -3.64
N TYR A 159 28.95 -10.88 -4.65
CA TYR A 159 30.36 -11.22 -4.47
C TYR A 159 31.29 -10.04 -4.71
N ASN A 160 30.75 -8.83 -4.93
CA ASN A 160 31.56 -7.66 -5.22
C ASN A 160 32.52 -7.94 -6.39
N THR A 161 31.98 -8.41 -7.52
CA THR A 161 32.77 -8.65 -8.74
C THR A 161 32.34 -7.71 -9.85
N THR A 162 33.31 -7.34 -10.68
CA THR A 162 33.06 -6.44 -11.81
C THR A 162 32.51 -7.23 -12.99
N ILE A 163 31.41 -6.74 -13.58
CA ILE A 163 30.86 -7.32 -14.80
C ILE A 163 30.33 -6.24 -15.74
N VAL A 164 30.42 -6.52 -17.03
CA VAL A 164 29.83 -5.72 -18.11
C VAL A 164 29.11 -6.68 -19.05
N ILE A 165 27.80 -6.57 -19.15
CA ILE A 165 26.97 -7.41 -20.02
C ILE A 165 26.08 -6.52 -20.88
N ASN A 166 25.99 -6.81 -22.17
CA ASN A 166 24.96 -6.23 -23.01
C ASN A 166 23.72 -7.14 -23.02
N ASN A 167 22.54 -6.56 -22.78
CA ASN A 167 21.27 -7.24 -22.91
C ASN A 167 20.27 -6.31 -23.62
N ASN A 168 19.75 -6.74 -24.77
CA ASN A 168 18.77 -5.98 -25.57
C ASN A 168 19.19 -4.53 -25.86
N GLY A 169 20.48 -4.32 -26.20
CA GLY A 169 21.01 -2.99 -26.52
C GLY A 169 21.37 -2.14 -25.29
N ILE A 170 21.16 -2.64 -24.07
CA ILE A 170 21.49 -1.95 -22.83
C ILE A 170 22.74 -2.59 -22.22
N THR A 171 23.76 -1.77 -21.93
CA THR A 171 25.00 -2.23 -21.30
C THR A 171 24.87 -2.14 -19.80
N TRP A 172 24.69 -3.26 -19.12
CA TRP A 172 24.65 -3.33 -17.67
C TRP A 172 26.06 -3.44 -17.10
N ARG A 173 26.30 -2.71 -16.02
CA ARG A 173 27.56 -2.74 -15.28
C ARG A 173 27.30 -2.95 -13.81
N VAL A 174 28.08 -3.83 -13.20
CA VAL A 174 28.31 -3.85 -11.75
C VAL A 174 29.80 -3.62 -11.54
N TRP A 175 30.17 -2.60 -10.76
CA TRP A 175 31.56 -2.14 -10.66
C TRP A 175 31.83 -1.52 -9.27
N PRO A 176 33.04 -1.62 -8.71
CA PRO A 176 33.39 -0.96 -7.46
C PRO A 176 33.25 0.56 -7.56
N CYS A 177 32.64 1.15 -6.54
CA CYS A 177 32.47 2.58 -6.43
C CYS A 177 32.60 3.05 -4.98
N SER A 178 33.82 3.48 -4.62
CA SER A 178 34.21 3.70 -3.23
C SER A 178 34.04 2.42 -2.39
N SER A 179 33.23 2.46 -1.32
CA SER A 179 33.07 1.36 -0.35
C SER A 179 32.00 0.34 -0.73
N GLY A 180 31.35 0.47 -1.89
CA GLY A 180 30.33 -0.47 -2.36
C GLY A 180 30.34 -0.65 -3.88
N TYR A 181 29.56 -1.62 -4.36
CA TYR A 181 29.38 -1.85 -5.79
C TYR A 181 28.16 -1.09 -6.31
N GLU A 182 28.34 -0.39 -7.43
CA GLU A 182 27.29 0.29 -8.19
C GLU A 182 26.64 -0.69 -9.17
N ILE A 183 25.35 -0.50 -9.47
CA ILE A 183 24.73 -1.02 -10.69
C ILE A 183 24.27 0.13 -11.59
N THR A 184 24.57 0.04 -12.89
CA THR A 184 24.22 1.07 -13.88
C THR A 184 23.81 0.46 -15.21
N SER A 185 22.79 1.04 -15.86
CA SER A 185 22.47 0.79 -17.28
C SER A 185 23.12 1.83 -18.19
N SER A 186 23.86 1.40 -19.21
CA SER A 186 24.46 2.19 -20.31
C SER A 186 25.31 3.41 -19.94
N GLY A 187 25.56 3.68 -18.66
CA GLY A 187 26.52 4.67 -18.17
C GLY A 187 27.95 4.12 -18.03
N CYS A 188 28.85 4.97 -17.53
CA CYS A 188 30.17 4.57 -17.04
C CYS A 188 30.12 4.26 -15.53
N SER A 189 31.15 3.57 -15.03
CA SER A 189 31.31 3.30 -13.60
C SER A 189 31.76 4.55 -12.85
N CYS A 190 31.17 4.82 -11.68
CA CYS A 190 31.57 5.92 -10.80
C CYS A 190 31.57 7.32 -11.41
N CYS A 191 30.85 7.50 -12.50
CA CYS A 191 30.78 8.78 -13.17
C CYS A 191 29.38 9.37 -13.02
N CYS A 192 29.28 10.64 -13.40
CA CYS A 192 28.03 11.36 -13.49
C CYS A 192 27.45 11.14 -14.89
N THR A 193 26.23 10.65 -14.93
CA THR A 193 25.50 10.34 -16.15
C THR A 193 24.06 10.86 -16.02
N THR A 194 23.33 10.93 -17.12
CA THR A 194 21.93 11.40 -17.14
C THR A 194 21.10 10.51 -18.04
N GLY A 195 19.87 10.20 -17.62
CA GLY A 195 18.92 9.41 -18.41
C GLY A 195 19.07 7.90 -18.27
N TYR A 196 19.97 7.44 -17.39
CA TYR A 196 20.21 6.03 -17.12
C TYR A 196 19.64 5.59 -15.77
N TYR A 197 19.69 4.29 -15.50
CA TYR A 197 19.29 3.69 -14.23
C TYR A 197 20.55 3.31 -13.46
N THR A 198 20.93 4.17 -12.51
CA THR A 198 22.11 3.99 -11.67
C THR A 198 21.70 3.96 -10.20
N ILE A 199 22.16 2.96 -9.46
CA ILE A 199 22.06 2.93 -7.99
C ILE A 199 23.47 2.77 -7.43
N ARG A 200 23.91 3.77 -6.65
CA ARG A 200 25.24 3.84 -6.01
C ARG A 200 25.10 4.31 -4.56
N PRO A 201 24.61 3.48 -3.63
CA PRO A 201 24.27 3.97 -2.29
C PRO A 201 25.48 4.26 -1.39
N CYS A 202 26.67 3.82 -1.79
CA CYS A 202 27.93 4.00 -1.06
C CYS A 202 28.93 4.95 -1.77
N PRO A 203 28.56 6.21 -2.10
CA PRO A 203 29.48 7.11 -2.78
C PRO A 203 30.54 7.69 -1.83
N TRP A 204 31.66 8.17 -2.38
CA TRP A 204 32.67 8.92 -1.61
C TRP A 204 32.32 10.42 -1.46
N ILE A 205 31.33 10.91 -2.21
CA ILE A 205 30.86 12.29 -2.21
C ILE A 205 29.34 12.34 -2.01
N ASN A 206 28.88 13.30 -1.22
CA ASN A 206 27.45 13.55 -0.97
C ASN A 206 26.71 13.89 -2.26
N GLY A 207 25.55 13.28 -2.48
CA GLY A 207 24.72 13.54 -3.66
C GLY A 207 25.09 12.75 -4.92
N TYR A 208 26.09 11.86 -4.86
CA TYR A 208 26.58 11.09 -6.01
C TYR A 208 26.03 9.66 -6.01
N TRP A 209 24.80 9.50 -5.54
CA TRP A 209 24.23 8.20 -5.16
C TRP A 209 23.49 7.48 -6.29
N GLY A 210 23.49 8.04 -7.50
CA GLY A 210 22.75 7.50 -8.64
C GLY A 210 21.52 8.32 -9.00
N GLY A 211 20.65 7.72 -9.81
CA GLY A 211 19.45 8.34 -10.34
C GLY A 211 18.68 7.35 -11.22
N ILE A 212 17.36 7.43 -11.18
CA ILE A 212 16.46 6.61 -11.99
C ILE A 212 15.97 7.48 -13.15
N ALA A 213 16.46 7.21 -14.36
CA ALA A 213 16.16 7.98 -15.56
C ALA A 213 16.44 9.50 -15.41
N SER A 214 17.36 9.86 -14.50
CA SER A 214 17.71 11.24 -14.16
C SER A 214 19.23 11.43 -14.10
N ALA A 215 19.69 12.62 -13.70
CA ALA A 215 21.09 12.81 -13.34
C ALA A 215 21.50 11.85 -12.20
N SER A 216 22.71 11.30 -12.26
CA SER A 216 23.24 10.36 -11.24
C SER A 216 24.17 11.02 -10.20
N CYS A 217 24.52 12.29 -10.42
CA CYS A 217 25.24 13.16 -9.50
C CYS A 217 24.47 14.43 -9.27
N ASN A 218 24.53 14.95 -8.04
CA ASN A 218 23.70 16.07 -7.59
C ASN A 218 22.21 15.81 -7.89
N ALA A 219 21.80 14.55 -7.79
CA ALA A 219 20.47 14.12 -8.13
C ALA A 219 19.44 14.73 -7.15
N ALA A 220 18.28 15.11 -7.69
CA ALA A 220 17.16 15.55 -6.87
C ALA A 220 16.67 14.40 -5.98
N SER A 221 16.10 14.73 -4.81
CA SER A 221 15.57 13.74 -3.88
C SER A 221 14.59 12.79 -4.57
N GLN A 222 14.78 11.49 -4.40
CA GLN A 222 13.95 10.47 -5.03
C GLN A 222 13.96 9.16 -4.22
N THR A 223 12.96 8.30 -4.44
CA THR A 223 13.05 6.91 -4.02
C THR A 223 13.63 6.06 -5.13
N MET A 224 14.44 5.07 -4.77
CA MET A 224 15.02 4.12 -5.72
C MET A 224 14.83 2.70 -5.23
N SER A 225 14.57 1.80 -6.18
CA SER A 225 14.34 0.39 -5.91
C SER A 225 15.03 -0.50 -6.93
N LEU A 226 15.54 -1.63 -6.45
CA LEU A 226 16.07 -2.72 -7.25
C LEU A 226 15.52 -4.03 -6.67
N SER A 227 14.89 -4.84 -7.52
CA SER A 227 14.36 -6.14 -7.13
C SER A 227 14.91 -7.25 -8.01
N PHE A 228 15.21 -8.39 -7.40
CA PHE A 228 15.49 -9.67 -8.07
C PHE A 228 14.42 -10.70 -7.68
N ALA A 229 14.04 -11.60 -8.59
CA ALA A 229 13.07 -12.68 -8.33
C ALA A 229 13.28 -13.91 -9.24
#